data_AF-A0A4Q3VZA4-F1
#
_entry.id   AF-A0A4Q3VZA4-F1
#
_cell.length_a   1.000
_cell.length_b   1.000
_cell.length_c   1.000
_cell.angle_alpha   90.00
_cell.angle_beta   90.00
_cell.angle_gamma   90.00
#
_symmetry.space_group_name_H-M   'P 1'
#
loop_
_entity.id
_entity.type
_entity.pdbx_description
1 polymer ?
#
loop_
_entity_poly.entity_id
_entity_poly.type
_entity_poly.pdbx_seq_one_letter_code
_entity_poly.pdbx_strand_id
1 'polypeptide(L)'
;MRTQNLMVALGVFSVVAVAPAANDFDRIARNILASSAGISPNKVITPKGKFTIYDVAPAYTLANRSGKSPQTVWNLRQRGYEWSQVAQKVGVTPKTFSYLRSQGYFDRDKRWLDWYAKRFNISRTNMNKLRNQGVSLPNVLSAAVIAGTTRNPIDRIWYRYRDIKNWDKVADLYKVDTDQIADRRIG
;
A
#
# COMPACT_ATOMS: atom_id res chain seq x y z
N MET A 1 66.06 15.74 -18.35
CA MET A 1 65.13 14.60 -18.26
C MET A 1 63.93 15.03 -17.42
N ARG A 2 62.76 15.21 -18.06
CA ARG A 2 61.51 15.60 -17.40
C ARG A 2 60.66 14.35 -17.21
N THR A 3 60.40 13.96 -15.96
CA THR A 3 59.42 12.94 -15.59
C THR A 3 58.06 13.60 -15.38
N GLN A 4 57.09 13.24 -16.21
CA GLN A 4 55.69 13.66 -16.08
C GLN A 4 54.99 12.77 -15.05
N ASN A 5 54.40 13.40 -14.03
CA ASN A 5 53.49 12.77 -13.08
C ASN A 5 52.14 12.53 -13.77
N LEU A 6 51.72 11.26 -13.90
CA LEU A 6 50.36 10.90 -14.27
C LEU A 6 49.53 10.74 -12.99
N MET A 7 48.67 11.70 -12.69
CA MET A 7 47.56 11.51 -11.74
C MET A 7 46.39 10.84 -12.47
N VAL A 8 46.03 9.63 -12.07
CA VAL A 8 44.78 8.98 -12.48
C VAL A 8 43.68 9.45 -11.53
N ALA A 9 42.80 10.32 -12.02
CA ALA A 9 41.58 10.70 -11.33
C ALA A 9 40.53 9.59 -11.51
N LEU A 10 40.32 8.79 -10.47
CA LEU A 10 39.21 7.85 -10.38
C LEU A 10 37.90 8.64 -10.18
N GLY A 11 37.17 8.85 -11.26
CA GLY A 11 35.81 9.37 -11.24
C GLY A 11 34.86 8.35 -10.60
N VAL A 12 34.47 8.60 -9.36
CA VAL A 12 33.38 7.86 -8.71
C VAL A 12 32.07 8.35 -9.33
N PHE A 13 31.47 7.55 -10.22
CA PHE A 13 30.10 7.77 -10.65
C PHE A 13 29.17 7.46 -9.48
N SER A 14 28.75 8.52 -8.79
CA SER A 14 27.64 8.45 -7.82
C SER A 14 26.37 8.12 -8.59
N VAL A 15 25.96 6.85 -8.60
CA VAL A 15 24.60 6.48 -8.99
C VAL A 15 23.68 7.07 -7.94
N VAL A 16 23.10 8.23 -8.24
CA VAL A 16 22.02 8.79 -7.42
C VAL A 16 20.90 7.76 -7.48
N ALA A 17 20.70 7.02 -6.39
CA ALA A 17 19.54 6.18 -6.22
C ALA A 17 18.31 7.10 -6.22
N VAL A 18 17.73 7.29 -7.40
CA VAL A 18 16.44 7.96 -7.57
C VAL A 18 15.45 7.13 -6.77
N ALA A 19 14.91 7.70 -5.69
CA ALA A 19 13.81 7.08 -4.97
C ALA A 19 12.74 6.73 -6.01
N PRO A 20 12.29 5.47 -6.12
CA PRO A 20 11.32 5.11 -7.14
C PRO A 20 10.10 5.99 -6.97
N ALA A 21 9.71 6.70 -8.04
CA ALA A 21 8.41 7.34 -8.11
C ALA A 21 7.38 6.30 -7.66
N ALA A 22 6.53 6.66 -6.70
CA ALA A 22 5.48 5.76 -6.23
C ALA A 22 4.72 5.26 -7.45
N ASN A 23 4.71 3.95 -7.71
CA ASN A 23 3.98 3.41 -8.85
C ASN A 23 2.49 3.79 -8.72
N ASP A 24 1.75 3.81 -9.82
CA ASP A 24 0.35 4.23 -9.78
C ASP A 24 -0.51 3.42 -8.82
N PHE A 25 -0.14 2.15 -8.60
CA PHE A 25 -0.82 1.30 -7.62
C PHE A 25 -0.62 1.74 -6.17
N ASP A 26 0.54 2.28 -5.82
CA ASP A 26 0.82 2.88 -4.51
C ASP A 26 0.07 4.22 -4.37
N ARG A 27 -0.05 5.00 -5.46
CA ARG A 27 -0.90 6.21 -5.49
C ARG A 27 -2.37 5.84 -5.29
N ILE A 28 -2.87 4.81 -5.97
CA ILE A 28 -4.22 4.29 -5.79
C ILE A 28 -4.43 3.82 -4.34
N ALA A 29 -3.48 3.06 -3.78
CA ALA A 29 -3.55 2.61 -2.39
C ALA A 29 -3.62 3.79 -1.41
N ARG A 30 -2.78 4.81 -1.62
CA ARG A 30 -2.79 6.06 -0.86
C ARG A 30 -4.15 6.76 -0.93
N ASN A 31 -4.75 6.86 -2.12
CA ASN A 31 -6.03 7.55 -2.31
C ASN A 31 -7.19 6.77 -1.68
N ILE A 32 -7.16 5.45 -1.74
CA ILE A 32 -8.12 4.59 -1.04
C ILE A 32 -8.04 4.78 0.47
N LEU A 33 -6.81 4.78 1.01
CA LEU A 33 -6.59 5.00 2.43
C LEU A 33 -7.06 6.38 2.86
N ALA A 34 -6.71 7.42 2.10
CA ALA A 34 -7.13 8.80 2.33
C ALA A 34 -8.65 8.94 2.38
N SER A 35 -9.34 8.39 1.37
CA SER A 35 -10.80 8.34 1.28
C SER A 35 -11.42 7.64 2.50
N SER A 36 -10.88 6.49 2.89
CA SER A 36 -11.39 5.73 4.02
C SER A 36 -11.26 6.44 5.37
N ALA A 37 -10.38 7.43 5.45
CA ALA A 37 -10.08 8.21 6.64
C ALA A 37 -10.62 9.65 6.58
N GLY A 38 -11.29 10.03 5.48
CA GLY A 38 -11.79 11.39 5.30
C GLY A 38 -10.70 12.46 5.26
N ILE A 39 -9.49 12.11 4.77
CA ILE A 39 -8.37 13.05 4.65
C ILE A 39 -7.90 13.18 3.19
N SER A 40 -7.10 14.21 2.93
CA SER A 40 -6.42 14.38 1.64
C SER A 40 -5.28 13.37 1.47
N PRO A 41 -5.02 12.84 0.25
CA PRO A 41 -3.91 11.94 -0.05
C PRO A 41 -2.53 12.41 0.39
N ASN A 42 -2.25 13.72 0.31
CA ASN A 42 -0.97 14.30 0.77
C ASN A 42 -0.80 14.26 2.30
N LYS A 43 -1.88 14.06 3.06
CA LYS A 43 -1.85 13.85 4.52
C LYS A 43 -1.72 12.38 4.90
N VAL A 44 -1.64 11.48 3.92
CA VAL A 44 -1.41 10.06 4.19
C VAL A 44 0.02 9.85 4.65
N ILE A 45 0.20 9.06 5.71
CA ILE A 45 1.51 8.66 6.24
C ILE A 45 2.33 8.07 5.10
N THR A 46 3.54 8.59 4.92
CA THR A 46 4.55 7.99 4.05
C THR A 46 5.52 7.21 4.94
N PRO A 47 5.34 5.87 5.04
CA PRO A 47 6.20 5.04 5.87
C PRO A 47 7.64 5.06 5.33
N LYS A 48 8.61 4.88 6.22
CA LYS A 48 10.05 4.88 5.92
C LYS A 48 10.68 3.54 6.30
N GLY A 49 11.84 3.25 5.72
CA GLY A 49 12.60 2.03 6.01
C GLY A 49 11.90 0.78 5.47
N LYS A 50 11.76 -0.25 6.31
CA LYS A 50 11.16 -1.55 5.92
C LYS A 50 9.63 -1.53 5.77
N PHE A 51 8.97 -0.43 6.10
CA PHE A 51 7.52 -0.31 6.09
C PHE A 51 7.03 0.22 4.74
N THR A 52 5.91 -0.33 4.29
CA THR A 52 5.18 0.02 3.06
C THR A 52 3.88 0.73 3.41
N ILE A 53 3.25 1.37 2.42
CA ILE A 53 1.91 1.96 2.59
C ILE A 53 0.91 0.94 3.15
N TYR A 54 1.10 -0.35 2.87
CA TYR A 54 0.20 -1.38 3.34
C TYR A 54 0.28 -1.62 4.86
N ASP A 55 1.36 -1.22 5.50
CA ASP A 55 1.59 -1.43 6.94
C ASP A 55 0.94 -0.36 7.82
N VAL A 56 0.47 0.75 7.23
CA VAL A 56 -0.12 1.85 8.01
C VAL A 56 -1.62 1.67 8.28
N ALA A 57 -2.30 0.73 7.61
CA ALA A 57 -3.75 0.52 7.75
C ALA A 57 -4.25 0.33 9.21
N PRO A 58 -3.52 -0.38 10.10
CA PRO A 58 -3.94 -0.47 11.51
C PRO A 58 -3.87 0.88 12.24
N ALA A 59 -2.96 1.77 11.86
CA ALA A 59 -2.87 3.10 12.46
C ALA A 59 -4.11 3.94 12.13
N TYR A 60 -4.58 3.87 10.88
CA TYR A 60 -5.85 4.50 10.46
C TYR A 60 -7.07 3.87 11.16
N THR A 61 -7.07 2.55 11.35
CA THR A 61 -8.12 1.87 12.11
C THR A 61 -8.24 2.39 13.54
N LEU A 62 -7.11 2.54 14.24
CA LEU A 62 -7.09 3.08 15.61
C LEU A 62 -7.39 4.58 15.65
N ALA A 63 -6.92 5.36 14.67
CA ALA A 63 -7.23 6.78 14.55
C ALA A 63 -8.74 7.01 14.46
N ASN A 64 -9.43 6.28 13.58
CA ASN A 64 -10.88 6.35 13.42
C ASN A 64 -11.67 5.99 14.69
N ARG A 65 -11.07 5.22 15.61
CA ARG A 65 -11.71 4.78 16.86
C ARG A 65 -11.38 5.66 18.06
N SER A 66 -10.20 6.25 18.07
CA SER A 66 -9.71 7.09 19.16
C SER A 66 -9.95 8.59 18.95
N GLY A 67 -10.25 9.01 17.71
CA GLY A 67 -10.26 10.41 17.31
C GLY A 67 -8.88 11.05 17.26
N LYS A 68 -7.79 10.30 17.48
CA LYS A 68 -6.41 10.79 17.33
C LYS A 68 -6.00 10.77 15.86
N SER A 69 -5.03 11.61 15.51
CA SER A 69 -4.49 11.62 14.14
C SER A 69 -3.80 10.27 13.80
N PRO A 70 -3.90 9.78 12.55
CA PRO A 70 -3.14 8.60 12.12
C PRO A 70 -1.65 8.73 12.40
N GLN A 71 -1.07 9.93 12.21
CA GLN A 71 0.35 10.18 12.47
C GLN A 71 0.70 9.98 13.95
N THR A 72 -0.15 10.42 14.89
CA THR A 72 0.04 10.18 16.33
C THR A 72 0.09 8.68 16.64
N VAL A 73 -0.85 7.92 16.06
CA VAL A 73 -0.91 6.45 16.24
C VAL A 73 0.34 5.78 15.64
N TRP A 74 0.73 6.20 14.44
CA TRP A 74 1.88 5.64 13.73
C TRP A 74 3.21 5.93 14.44
N ASN A 75 3.38 7.13 14.99
CA ASN A 75 4.57 7.50 15.77
C ASN A 75 4.75 6.58 16.98
N LEU A 76 3.67 6.16 17.65
CA LEU A 76 3.75 5.17 18.72
C LEU A 76 4.22 3.82 18.19
N ARG A 77 3.70 3.37 17.05
CA ARG A 77 4.17 2.11 16.43
C ARG A 77 5.66 2.18 16.07
N GLN A 78 6.13 3.31 15.53
CA GLN A 78 7.54 3.51 15.19
C GLN A 78 8.47 3.54 16.41
N ARG A 79 7.96 3.86 17.60
CA ARG A 79 8.69 3.77 18.87
C ARG A 79 8.79 2.35 19.43
N GLY A 80 8.32 1.34 18.68
CA GLY A 80 8.40 -0.06 19.07
C GLY A 80 7.22 -0.55 19.92
N TYR A 81 6.17 0.27 20.13
CA TYR A 81 4.97 -0.20 20.81
C TYR A 81 4.20 -1.20 19.94
N GLU A 82 3.69 -2.24 20.58
CA GLU A 82 2.77 -3.20 19.97
C GLU A 82 1.37 -2.61 19.82
N TRP A 83 0.57 -3.10 18.87
CA TRP A 83 -0.73 -2.51 18.55
C TRP A 83 -1.68 -2.43 19.74
N SER A 84 -1.62 -3.38 20.68
CA SER A 84 -2.39 -3.33 21.94
C SER A 84 -1.97 -2.17 22.84
N GLN A 85 -0.67 -1.96 22.99
CA GLN A 85 -0.10 -0.84 23.75
C GLN A 85 -0.41 0.50 23.08
N VAL A 86 -0.30 0.56 21.76
CA VAL A 86 -0.69 1.74 20.97
C VAL A 86 -2.17 2.05 21.20
N ALA A 87 -3.05 1.05 21.09
CA ALA A 87 -4.50 1.21 21.30
C ALA A 87 -4.81 1.81 22.69
N GLN A 88 -4.22 1.25 23.74
CA GLN A 88 -4.38 1.77 25.11
C GLN A 88 -3.90 3.22 25.22
N LYS A 89 -2.71 3.56 24.68
CA LYS A 89 -2.14 4.91 24.73
C LYS A 89 -2.96 5.95 23.98
N VAL A 90 -3.70 5.55 22.95
CA VAL A 90 -4.60 6.46 22.22
C VAL A 90 -6.04 6.44 22.77
N GLY A 91 -6.29 5.73 23.88
CA GLY A 91 -7.59 5.73 24.56
C GLY A 91 -8.62 4.75 24.00
N VAL A 92 -8.20 3.76 23.20
CA VAL A 92 -9.09 2.67 22.78
C VAL A 92 -9.21 1.66 23.92
N THR A 93 -10.44 1.36 24.34
CA THR A 93 -10.69 0.41 25.42
C THR A 93 -10.24 -1.01 25.05
N PRO A 94 -9.87 -1.86 26.03
CA PRO A 94 -9.52 -3.26 25.77
C PRO A 94 -10.62 -4.02 25.04
N LYS A 95 -11.90 -3.80 25.39
CA LYS A 95 -13.05 -4.43 24.72
C LYS A 95 -13.11 -4.05 23.24
N THR A 96 -12.98 -2.77 22.92
CA THR A 96 -12.97 -2.29 21.54
C THR A 96 -11.75 -2.83 20.77
N PHE A 97 -10.57 -2.82 21.38
CA PHE A 97 -9.36 -3.36 20.74
C PHE A 97 -9.50 -4.86 20.45
N SER A 98 -9.94 -5.66 21.43
CA SER A 98 -10.15 -7.10 21.27
C SER A 98 -11.17 -7.41 20.17
N TYR A 99 -12.25 -6.64 20.07
CA TYR A 99 -13.20 -6.74 18.96
C TYR A 99 -12.54 -6.45 17.61
N LEU A 100 -11.81 -5.34 17.47
CA LEU A 100 -11.13 -5.01 16.20
C LEU A 100 -10.07 -6.05 15.82
N ARG A 101 -9.39 -6.62 16.81
CA ARG A 101 -8.41 -7.69 16.62
C ARG A 101 -9.06 -9.01 16.22
N SER A 102 -10.18 -9.41 16.82
CA SER A 102 -10.91 -10.62 16.40
C SER A 102 -11.49 -10.47 14.99
N GLN A 103 -11.77 -9.23 14.57
CA GLN A 103 -12.11 -8.94 13.18
C GLN A 103 -10.89 -8.97 12.24
N GLY A 104 -9.65 -9.07 12.73
CA GLY A 104 -8.44 -9.11 11.90
C GLY A 104 -7.97 -7.74 11.39
N TYR A 105 -8.45 -6.61 11.93
CA TYR A 105 -8.07 -5.28 11.43
C TYR A 105 -6.64 -4.86 11.75
N PHE A 106 -5.91 -5.64 12.55
CA PHE A 106 -4.48 -5.47 12.78
C PHE A 106 -3.62 -6.39 11.92
N ASP A 107 -4.26 -7.27 11.14
CA ASP A 107 -3.59 -8.03 10.09
C ASP A 107 -3.38 -7.10 8.91
N ARG A 108 -2.18 -7.15 8.32
CA ARG A 108 -1.79 -6.27 7.21
C ARG A 108 -2.83 -6.30 6.10
N ASP A 109 -3.31 -7.48 5.72
CA ASP A 109 -4.07 -7.66 4.48
C ASP A 109 -5.56 -7.31 4.63
N LYS A 110 -6.19 -7.70 5.74
CA LYS A 110 -7.65 -7.69 5.95
C LYS A 110 -8.27 -6.40 5.43
N ARG A 111 -7.75 -5.26 5.90
CA ARG A 111 -8.36 -3.96 5.69
C ARG A 111 -8.18 -3.46 4.25
N TRP A 112 -7.04 -3.77 3.62
CA TRP A 112 -6.81 -3.51 2.21
C TRP A 112 -7.73 -4.31 1.32
N LEU A 113 -7.85 -5.61 1.56
CA LEU A 113 -8.74 -6.48 0.79
C LEU A 113 -10.19 -5.99 0.88
N ASP A 114 -10.64 -5.56 2.05
CA ASP A 114 -11.99 -4.99 2.20
C ASP A 114 -12.19 -3.68 1.43
N TRP A 115 -11.23 -2.76 1.48
CA TRP A 115 -11.35 -1.49 0.77
C TRP A 115 -11.35 -1.70 -0.75
N TYR A 116 -10.47 -2.57 -1.25
CA TYR A 116 -10.40 -2.86 -2.68
C TYR A 116 -11.60 -3.67 -3.17
N ALA A 117 -12.04 -4.69 -2.40
CA ALA A 117 -13.25 -5.45 -2.72
C ALA A 117 -14.46 -4.52 -2.87
N LYS A 118 -14.65 -3.60 -1.92
CA LYS A 118 -15.74 -2.60 -1.98
C LYS A 118 -15.57 -1.64 -3.15
N ARG A 119 -14.39 -1.03 -3.32
CA ARG A 119 -14.17 0.03 -4.33
C ARG A 119 -14.28 -0.48 -5.75
N PHE A 120 -13.72 -1.66 -6.01
CA PHE A 120 -13.63 -2.24 -7.35
C PHE A 120 -14.72 -3.28 -7.62
N ASN A 121 -15.64 -3.46 -6.67
CA ASN A 121 -16.71 -4.46 -6.73
C ASN A 121 -16.18 -5.85 -7.08
N ILE A 122 -15.12 -6.25 -6.37
CA ILE A 122 -14.46 -7.55 -6.53
C ILE A 122 -14.79 -8.43 -5.32
N SER A 123 -15.04 -9.72 -5.57
CA SER A 123 -15.27 -10.69 -4.51
C SER A 123 -14.05 -10.83 -3.59
N ARG A 124 -14.27 -10.64 -2.29
CA ARG A 124 -13.25 -10.88 -1.27
C ARG A 124 -12.75 -12.33 -1.29
N THR A 125 -13.63 -13.29 -1.60
CA THR A 125 -13.28 -14.71 -1.73
C THR A 125 -12.23 -14.91 -2.83
N ASN A 126 -12.38 -14.24 -3.98
CA ASN A 126 -11.43 -14.37 -5.08
C ASN A 126 -10.08 -13.73 -4.75
N MET A 127 -10.07 -12.59 -4.04
CA MET A 127 -8.83 -11.98 -3.58
C MET A 127 -8.11 -12.86 -2.54
N ASN A 128 -8.86 -13.43 -1.60
CA ASN A 128 -8.33 -14.37 -0.60
C ASN A 128 -7.77 -15.63 -1.26
N LYS A 129 -8.41 -16.14 -2.33
CA LYS A 129 -7.89 -17.27 -3.10
C LYS A 129 -6.47 -16.99 -3.61
N LEU A 130 -6.22 -15.82 -4.19
CA LEU A 130 -4.88 -15.43 -4.62
C LEU A 130 -3.90 -15.30 -3.44
N ARG A 131 -4.32 -14.70 -2.32
CA ARG A 131 -3.49 -14.62 -1.12
C ARG A 131 -3.09 -15.99 -0.58
N ASN A 132 -4.03 -16.94 -0.55
CA ASN A 132 -3.81 -18.32 -0.11
C ASN A 132 -2.88 -19.10 -1.07
N GLN A 133 -2.77 -18.68 -2.33
CA GLN A 133 -1.80 -19.19 -3.30
C GLN A 133 -0.41 -18.54 -3.18
N GLY A 134 -0.18 -17.71 -2.16
CA GLY A 134 1.11 -17.05 -1.94
C GLY A 134 1.32 -15.75 -2.73
N VAL A 135 0.32 -15.28 -3.49
CA VAL A 135 0.43 -14.02 -4.25
C VAL A 135 0.51 -12.85 -3.29
N SER A 136 1.56 -12.04 -3.36
CA SER A 136 1.76 -10.91 -2.45
C SER A 136 0.57 -9.94 -2.43
N LEU A 137 0.31 -9.29 -1.28
CA LEU A 137 -0.76 -8.31 -1.16
C LEU A 137 -0.70 -7.23 -2.27
N PRO A 138 0.44 -6.55 -2.54
CA PRO A 138 0.50 -5.56 -3.61
C PRO A 138 0.03 -6.11 -4.95
N ASN A 139 0.44 -7.33 -5.31
CA ASN A 139 0.04 -7.96 -6.57
C ASN A 139 -1.46 -8.31 -6.61
N VAL A 140 -2.05 -8.76 -5.49
CA VAL A 140 -3.50 -8.99 -5.41
C VAL A 140 -4.27 -7.69 -5.58
N LEU A 141 -3.78 -6.60 -4.98
CA LEU A 141 -4.41 -5.29 -5.08
C LEU A 141 -4.30 -4.71 -6.50
N SER A 142 -3.13 -4.79 -7.14
CA SER A 142 -2.95 -4.39 -8.54
C SER A 142 -3.86 -5.19 -9.49
N ALA A 143 -3.93 -6.52 -9.29
CA ALA A 143 -4.87 -7.36 -10.04
C ALA A 143 -6.32 -6.92 -9.85
N ALA A 144 -6.72 -6.58 -8.62
CA ALA A 144 -8.07 -6.14 -8.29
C ALA A 144 -8.45 -4.80 -8.94
N VAL A 145 -7.50 -3.86 -9.05
CA VAL A 145 -7.73 -2.59 -9.78
C VAL A 145 -8.11 -2.88 -11.23
N ILE A 146 -7.25 -3.62 -11.95
CA ILE A 146 -7.44 -3.90 -13.37
C ILE A 146 -8.70 -4.74 -13.58
N ALA A 147 -8.90 -5.76 -12.74
CA ALA A 147 -10.08 -6.63 -12.78
C ALA A 147 -11.38 -5.84 -12.59
N GLY A 148 -11.43 -4.95 -11.60
CA GLY A 148 -12.62 -4.16 -11.29
C GLY A 148 -12.95 -3.15 -12.39
N THR A 149 -11.93 -2.45 -12.89
CA THR A 149 -12.09 -1.46 -13.96
C THR A 149 -12.57 -2.10 -15.27
N THR A 150 -12.07 -3.29 -15.59
CA THR A 150 -12.34 -3.95 -16.88
C THR A 150 -13.43 -5.02 -16.79
N ARG A 151 -13.97 -5.27 -15.59
CA ARG A 151 -14.90 -6.36 -15.28
C ARG A 151 -14.38 -7.76 -15.66
N ASN A 152 -13.06 -7.94 -15.72
CA ASN A 152 -12.45 -9.25 -15.93
C ASN A 152 -12.29 -10.01 -14.60
N PRO A 153 -12.25 -11.36 -14.63
CA PRO A 153 -11.89 -12.16 -13.46
C PRO A 153 -10.47 -11.83 -12.96
N ILE A 154 -10.30 -11.65 -11.64
CA ILE A 154 -9.02 -11.25 -11.03
C ILE A 154 -7.90 -12.28 -11.26
N ASP A 155 -8.25 -13.55 -11.29
CA ASP A 155 -7.37 -14.66 -11.61
C ASP A 155 -6.84 -14.60 -13.04
N ARG A 156 -7.67 -14.18 -14.00
CA ARG A 156 -7.20 -13.92 -15.38
C ARG A 156 -6.14 -12.82 -15.41
N ILE A 157 -6.37 -11.71 -14.69
CA ILE A 157 -5.41 -10.61 -14.61
C ILE A 157 -4.10 -11.07 -13.97
N TRP A 158 -4.19 -11.84 -12.87
CA TRP A 158 -3.03 -12.39 -12.21
C TRP A 158 -2.22 -13.33 -13.13
N TYR A 159 -2.87 -14.19 -13.90
CA TYR A 159 -2.16 -15.07 -14.85
C TYR A 159 -1.43 -14.25 -15.92
N ARG A 160 -2.03 -13.18 -16.45
CA ARG A 160 -1.32 -12.29 -17.39
C ARG A 160 -0.10 -11.63 -16.77
N TYR A 161 -0.19 -11.17 -15.53
CA TYR A 161 0.98 -10.66 -14.81
C TYR A 161 2.05 -11.74 -14.59
N ARG A 162 1.66 -13.00 -14.34
CA ARG A 162 2.65 -14.07 -14.17
C ARG A 162 3.52 -14.26 -15.41
N ASP A 163 2.97 -14.04 -16.60
CA ASP A 163 3.69 -14.16 -17.87
C ASP A 163 4.51 -12.89 -18.16
N ILE A 164 3.90 -11.71 -17.98
CA ILE A 164 4.48 -10.42 -18.39
C ILE A 164 5.45 -9.84 -17.33
N LYS A 165 5.24 -10.14 -16.06
CA LYS A 165 5.99 -9.64 -14.88
C LYS A 165 6.09 -8.12 -14.76
N ASN A 166 5.17 -7.39 -15.37
CA ASN A 166 5.14 -5.92 -15.34
C ASN A 166 3.68 -5.46 -15.29
N TRP A 167 3.31 -4.68 -14.26
CA TRP A 167 1.93 -4.25 -14.06
C TRP A 167 1.47 -3.19 -15.06
N ASP A 168 2.36 -2.30 -15.49
CA ASP A 168 2.05 -1.25 -16.46
C ASP A 168 1.69 -1.88 -17.82
N LYS A 169 2.51 -2.84 -18.27
CA LYS A 169 2.21 -3.61 -19.49
C LYS A 169 0.92 -4.41 -19.40
N VAL A 170 0.58 -4.94 -18.22
CA VAL A 170 -0.70 -5.63 -18.01
C VAL A 170 -1.85 -4.62 -18.05
N ALA A 171 -1.71 -3.46 -17.41
CA ALA A 171 -2.71 -2.40 -17.48
C ALA A 171 -2.94 -1.95 -18.93
N ASP A 172 -1.87 -1.71 -19.69
CA ASP A 172 -1.90 -1.35 -21.12
C ASP A 172 -2.62 -2.40 -21.96
N LEU A 173 -2.31 -3.68 -21.75
CA LEU A 173 -2.97 -4.79 -22.46
C LEU A 173 -4.49 -4.76 -22.27
N TYR A 174 -4.94 -4.39 -21.07
CA TYR A 174 -6.35 -4.26 -20.72
C TYR A 174 -6.90 -2.84 -20.92
N LYS A 175 -6.11 -1.93 -21.50
CA LYS A 175 -6.47 -0.51 -21.74
C LYS A 175 -6.92 0.21 -20.47
N VAL A 176 -6.23 -0.07 -19.35
CA VAL A 176 -6.49 0.56 -18.05
C VAL A 176 -5.53 1.72 -17.84
N ASP A 177 -6.07 2.93 -17.77
CA ASP A 177 -5.34 4.13 -17.38
C ASP A 177 -5.21 4.18 -15.85
N THR A 178 -4.06 3.75 -15.33
CA THR A 178 -3.78 3.69 -13.89
C THR A 178 -3.60 5.07 -13.27
N ASP A 179 -3.08 6.02 -14.05
CA ASP A 179 -2.97 7.43 -13.69
C ASP A 179 -4.34 8.04 -13.42
N GLN A 180 -5.29 7.85 -14.35
CA GLN A 180 -6.66 8.33 -14.17
C GLN A 180 -7.34 7.71 -12.95
N ILE A 181 -7.10 6.42 -12.69
CA ILE A 181 -7.68 5.75 -11.51
C ILE A 181 -7.07 6.31 -10.21
N ALA A 182 -5.77 6.60 -10.23
CA ALA A 182 -5.12 7.28 -9.12
C ALA A 182 -5.75 8.66 -8.93
N ASP A 183 -5.88 9.47 -9.97
CA ASP A 183 -6.27 10.88 -9.85
C ASP A 183 -7.77 11.14 -9.71
N ARG A 184 -8.62 10.12 -9.83
CA ARG A 184 -10.06 10.23 -9.53
C ARG A 184 -10.25 10.71 -8.08
N ARG A 185 -10.44 12.03 -7.95
CA ARG A 185 -10.82 12.71 -6.72
C ARG A 185 -12.10 12.07 -6.17
N ILE A 186 -12.06 11.83 -4.87
CA ILE A 186 -13.08 11.16 -4.10
C ILE A 186 -14.34 12.02 -4.14
N GLY A 187 -15.38 11.55 -4.83
CA GLY A 187 -16.77 11.91 -4.57
C GLY A 187 -17.37 10.99 -3.52
#